data_AF-A0A7J8A740-F1
#
_entry.id   AF-A0A7J8A740-F1
#
_cell.length_a   1.000
_cell.length_b   1.000
_cell.length_c   1.000
_cell.angle_alpha   90.00
_cell.angle_beta   90.00
_cell.angle_gamma   90.00
#
_symmetry.space_group_name_H-M   'P 1'
#
loop_
_entity.id
_entity.type
_entity.pdbx_description
1 polymer ?
#
loop_
_entity_poly.entity_id
_entity_poly.type
_entity_poly.pdbx_seq_one_letter_code
_entity_poly.pdbx_strand_id
1 'polypeptide(L)'
;MGLLLLLVLSILALCCSTTSVPQEVPRHSPFFLRGCNDADMLAMAAFVLQDINNDLKEGYVLSLNRVSAVQEHKQVYGQCKALYYVNMPLRILYLPAYNCTLRPVSRSKIQNMCPDCPIPANLSDPKVLETATETLERYNRDSESEQYSLVKVTHASSQWMFGLSYFVEYLIKESPCIDTTICGYQPTDSGPVGICRGSLGRRFEVKLVNINCDFFKSQALIPGKRKFAVYRRNKKPAQAPSKAVLNGSVQYLPELDDAESQEVDPEEAFPVHLDLTTNPQGEPLDVDFLFRAPLFKKLIVLPFPKEEQPSTECPGRAYFSNPIILPPSESHREFRDYVMIDRR
;
A
#
# COMPACT_ATOMS: atom_id res chain seq x y z
N MET A 1 -43.05 54.31 -45.86
CA MET A 1 -41.80 54.06 -45.09
C MET A 1 -41.93 52.97 -44.02
N GLY A 2 -43.13 52.49 -43.65
CA GLY A 2 -43.29 51.45 -42.60
C GLY A 2 -43.14 49.98 -43.06
N LEU A 3 -43.38 49.67 -44.34
CA LEU A 3 -43.38 48.28 -44.82
C LEU A 3 -41.98 47.74 -45.17
N LEU A 4 -41.04 48.63 -45.53
CA LEU A 4 -39.63 48.25 -45.78
C LEU A 4 -38.88 47.96 -44.47
N LEU A 5 -39.26 48.57 -43.35
CA LEU A 5 -38.58 48.38 -42.07
C LEU A 5 -38.89 47.02 -41.44
N LEU A 6 -40.09 46.49 -41.66
CA LEU A 6 -40.51 45.18 -41.14
C LEU A 6 -39.85 44.00 -41.86
N LEU A 7 -39.56 44.12 -43.16
CA LEU A 7 -38.88 43.07 -43.93
C LEU A 7 -37.39 42.93 -43.56
N VAL A 8 -36.74 44.01 -43.14
CA VAL A 8 -35.33 43.97 -42.69
C VAL A 8 -35.21 43.34 -41.30
N LEU A 9 -36.20 43.54 -40.42
CA LEU A 9 -36.22 42.93 -39.08
C LEU A 9 -36.50 41.41 -39.11
N SER A 10 -37.19 40.90 -40.13
CA SER A 10 -37.43 39.45 -40.29
C SER A 10 -36.23 38.65 -40.82
N ILE A 11 -35.21 39.30 -41.41
CA ILE A 11 -34.03 38.60 -41.95
C ILE A 11 -32.90 38.48 -40.89
N LEU A 12 -32.93 39.31 -39.84
CA LEU A 12 -31.93 39.24 -38.75
C LEU A 12 -32.26 38.20 -37.65
N ALA A 13 -33.40 37.50 -37.74
CA ALA A 13 -33.83 36.52 -36.75
C ALA A 13 -33.61 35.04 -37.15
N LEU A 14 -32.91 34.77 -38.26
CA LEU A 14 -32.74 33.39 -38.78
C LEU A 14 -31.28 32.90 -38.90
N CYS A 15 -30.33 33.48 -38.14
CA CYS A 15 -28.93 33.02 -38.13
C CYS A 15 -28.29 32.91 -36.73
N CYS A 16 -29.08 32.85 -35.65
CA CYS A 16 -28.57 32.49 -34.32
C CYS A 16 -29.03 31.09 -33.91
N SER A 17 -28.80 30.11 -34.78
CA SER A 17 -28.57 28.75 -34.28
C SER A 17 -27.15 28.74 -33.75
N THR A 18 -26.99 28.88 -32.43
CA THR A 18 -25.75 28.45 -31.77
C THR A 18 -25.68 26.94 -31.90
N THR A 19 -25.19 26.44 -33.03
CA THR A 19 -24.52 25.15 -33.05
C THR A 19 -23.36 25.32 -32.08
N SER A 20 -23.52 24.82 -30.86
CA SER A 20 -22.38 24.53 -30.02
C SER A 20 -21.51 23.59 -30.86
N VAL A 21 -20.43 24.14 -31.42
CA VAL A 21 -19.31 23.31 -31.86
C VAL A 21 -19.05 22.38 -30.68
N PRO A 22 -19.13 21.05 -30.84
CA PRO A 22 -18.74 20.15 -29.77
C PRO A 22 -17.34 20.61 -29.40
N GLN A 23 -17.17 21.10 -28.18
CA GLN A 23 -15.85 21.40 -27.67
C GLN A 23 -15.12 20.06 -27.74
N GLU A 24 -14.29 19.87 -28.76
CA GLU A 24 -13.36 18.76 -28.82
C GLU A 24 -12.58 18.87 -27.52
N VAL A 25 -12.90 17.96 -26.59
CA VAL A 25 -12.05 17.67 -25.45
C VAL A 25 -10.67 17.47 -26.05
N PRO A 26 -9.65 18.26 -25.67
CA PRO A 26 -8.32 18.13 -26.25
C PRO A 26 -7.94 16.66 -26.24
N ARG A 27 -7.80 16.07 -27.44
CA ARG A 27 -7.39 14.69 -27.60
C ARG A 27 -6.14 14.48 -26.76
N HIS A 28 -6.25 13.51 -25.85
CA HIS A 28 -5.20 12.91 -25.04
C HIS A 28 -3.97 13.79 -24.83
N SER A 29 -3.90 14.42 -23.66
CA SER A 29 -2.59 14.79 -23.11
C SER A 29 -1.73 13.53 -23.18
N PRO A 30 -0.59 13.54 -23.89
CA PRO A 30 0.27 12.37 -23.92
C PRO A 30 0.63 12.07 -22.48
N PHE A 31 0.27 10.88 -21.99
CA PHE A 31 0.87 10.36 -20.78
C PHE A 31 2.37 10.33 -21.06
N PHE A 32 3.11 11.31 -20.55
CA PHE A 32 4.55 11.31 -20.66
C PHE A 32 5.04 10.08 -19.89
N LEU A 33 5.45 9.06 -20.63
CA LEU A 33 6.14 7.89 -20.09
C LEU A 33 7.42 8.40 -19.42
N ARG A 34 7.39 8.50 -18.09
CA ARG A 34 8.54 8.85 -17.26
C ARG A 34 9.40 7.62 -16.97
N GLY A 35 10.66 7.85 -16.68
CA GLY A 35 11.56 6.80 -16.24
C GLY A 35 11.21 6.34 -14.84
N CYS A 36 11.21 5.03 -14.62
CA CYS A 36 10.97 4.45 -13.30
C CYS A 36 12.12 4.76 -12.30
N ASN A 37 13.24 5.29 -12.80
CA ASN A 37 14.40 5.69 -12.01
C ASN A 37 14.47 7.20 -11.77
N ASP A 38 13.51 7.97 -12.29
CA ASP A 38 13.50 9.42 -12.11
C ASP A 38 13.31 9.78 -10.62
N ALA A 39 14.04 10.80 -10.16
CA ALA A 39 14.04 11.18 -8.75
C ALA A 39 12.65 11.61 -8.24
N ASP A 40 11.86 12.27 -9.08
CA ASP A 40 10.49 12.68 -8.77
C ASP A 40 9.52 11.49 -8.77
N MET A 41 9.72 10.50 -9.65
CA MET A 41 8.96 9.24 -9.63
C MET A 41 9.25 8.41 -8.37
N LEU A 42 10.52 8.28 -7.98
CA LEU A 42 10.90 7.61 -6.73
C LEU A 42 10.33 8.33 -5.50
N ALA A 43 10.38 9.66 -5.48
CA ALA A 43 9.78 10.45 -4.41
C ALA A 43 8.25 10.27 -4.35
N MET A 44 7.58 10.28 -5.51
CA MET A 44 6.14 10.03 -5.59
C MET A 44 5.77 8.63 -5.09
N ALA A 45 6.50 7.59 -5.52
CA ALA A 45 6.29 6.23 -5.06
C ALA A 45 6.48 6.09 -3.54
N ALA A 46 7.45 6.78 -2.95
CA ALA A 46 7.65 6.82 -1.51
C ALA A 46 6.47 7.49 -0.77
N PHE A 47 5.93 8.60 -1.28
CA PHE A 47 4.75 9.24 -0.69
C PHE A 47 3.50 8.37 -0.80
N VAL A 48 3.26 7.76 -1.96
CA VAL A 48 2.17 6.80 -2.18
C VAL A 48 2.25 5.68 -1.16
N LEU A 49 3.42 5.05 -1.01
CA LEU A 49 3.59 3.93 -0.09
C LEU A 49 3.42 4.36 1.37
N GLN A 50 3.83 5.58 1.71
CA GLN A 50 3.57 6.15 3.03
C GLN A 50 2.07 6.32 3.30
N ASP A 51 1.31 6.83 2.34
CA ASP A 51 -0.14 7.00 2.46
C ASP A 51 -0.86 5.64 2.56
N ILE A 52 -0.41 4.63 1.79
CA ILE A 52 -0.89 3.24 1.91
C ILE A 52 -0.63 2.72 3.32
N ASN A 53 0.61 2.80 3.81
CA ASN A 53 0.98 2.32 5.15
C ASN A 53 0.21 3.02 6.28
N ASN A 54 -0.18 4.29 6.10
CA ASN A 54 -1.01 5.01 7.07
C ASN A 54 -2.49 4.57 7.04
N ASP A 55 -2.94 4.06 5.88
CA ASP A 55 -4.28 3.53 5.71
C ASP A 55 -4.41 2.11 6.31
N LEU A 56 -3.34 1.31 6.27
CA LEU A 56 -3.32 -0.02 6.88
C LEU A 56 -3.66 0.03 8.38
N LYS A 57 -4.55 -0.87 8.78
CA LYS A 57 -4.94 -1.09 10.19
C LYS A 57 -4.38 -2.40 10.73
N GLU A 58 -3.99 -3.30 9.85
CA GLU A 58 -3.40 -4.60 10.13
C GLU A 58 -2.32 -4.90 9.08
N GLY A 59 -1.48 -5.91 9.34
CA GLY A 59 -0.31 -6.22 8.50
C GLY A 59 0.96 -5.54 8.98
N TYR A 60 2.05 -5.65 8.22
CA TYR A 60 3.30 -4.93 8.48
C TYR A 60 3.41 -3.72 7.55
N VAL A 61 4.45 -2.93 7.80
CA VAL A 61 4.76 -1.74 7.00
C VAL A 61 5.41 -2.18 5.69
N LEU A 62 4.80 -1.80 4.58
CA LEU A 62 5.32 -2.07 3.24
C LEU A 62 6.54 -1.18 2.94
N SER A 63 7.49 -1.73 2.18
CA SER A 63 8.70 -1.05 1.72
C SER A 63 8.83 -1.07 0.20
N LEU A 64 9.33 0.02 -0.38
CA LEU A 64 9.50 0.13 -1.83
C LEU A 64 10.77 -0.60 -2.25
N ASN A 65 10.65 -1.56 -3.18
CA ASN A 65 11.83 -2.22 -3.75
C ASN A 65 12.22 -1.62 -5.11
N ARG A 66 11.24 -1.40 -6.00
CA ARG A 66 11.41 -0.62 -7.23
C ARG A 66 10.08 0.00 -7.63
N VAL A 67 10.09 1.04 -8.45
CA VAL A 67 8.87 1.48 -9.12
C VAL A 67 8.45 0.34 -10.07
N SER A 68 7.31 -0.29 -9.76
CA SER A 68 6.74 -1.57 -10.25
C SER A 68 6.73 -2.73 -9.24
N ALA A 69 7.36 -2.62 -8.06
CA ALA A 69 7.36 -3.69 -7.06
C ALA A 69 7.49 -3.21 -5.61
N VAL A 70 6.76 -3.87 -4.71
CA VAL A 70 6.74 -3.61 -3.26
C VAL A 70 7.21 -4.86 -2.52
N GLN A 71 7.92 -4.66 -1.41
CA GLN A 71 8.43 -5.73 -0.55
C GLN A 71 7.99 -5.52 0.91
N GLU A 72 7.65 -6.60 1.62
CA GLU A 72 7.30 -6.58 3.04
C GLU A 72 7.97 -7.75 3.77
N HIS A 73 8.84 -7.46 4.73
CA HIS A 73 9.65 -8.47 5.43
C HIS A 73 10.46 -9.35 4.43
N LYS A 74 11.38 -10.19 4.90
CA LYS A 74 12.29 -10.93 3.97
C LYS A 74 11.57 -12.00 3.11
N GLN A 75 10.28 -12.22 3.33
CA GLN A 75 9.54 -13.40 2.87
C GLN A 75 8.17 -13.08 2.26
N VAL A 76 7.77 -11.81 2.12
CA VAL A 76 6.53 -11.42 1.40
C VAL A 76 6.87 -10.31 0.39
N TYR A 77 6.31 -10.41 -0.81
CA TYR A 77 6.56 -9.46 -1.90
C TYR A 77 5.34 -9.35 -2.79
N GLY A 78 5.26 -8.29 -3.59
CA GLY A 78 4.19 -8.17 -4.56
C GLY A 78 4.18 -6.86 -5.31
N GLN A 79 3.01 -6.52 -5.82
CA GLN A 79 2.80 -5.34 -6.65
C GLN A 79 1.65 -4.50 -6.11
N CYS A 80 1.79 -3.19 -6.23
CA CYS A 80 0.76 -2.22 -5.91
C CYS A 80 0.52 -1.34 -7.13
N LYS A 81 -0.75 -1.17 -7.49
CA LYS A 81 -1.19 -0.10 -8.36
C LYS A 81 -1.76 1.00 -7.48
N ALA A 82 -1.51 2.24 -7.85
CA ALA A 82 -1.99 3.40 -7.13
C ALA A 82 -2.29 4.54 -8.11
N LEU A 83 -3.38 5.24 -7.86
CA LEU A 83 -3.70 6.49 -8.54
C LEU A 83 -3.33 7.63 -7.61
N TYR A 84 -2.48 8.54 -8.06
CA TYR A 84 -1.98 9.63 -7.23
C TYR A 84 -2.09 10.97 -7.95
N TYR A 85 -2.73 11.95 -7.29
CA TYR A 85 -2.86 13.30 -7.79
C TYR A 85 -1.80 14.21 -7.16
N VAL A 86 -1.06 14.90 -8.02
CA VAL A 86 -0.02 15.86 -7.62
C VAL A 86 -0.29 17.22 -8.23
N ASN A 87 -0.32 18.23 -7.37
CA ASN A 87 -0.37 19.63 -7.77
C ASN A 87 0.73 20.38 -7.00
N MET A 88 1.90 20.48 -7.63
CA MET A 88 3.08 21.11 -7.03
C MET A 88 2.88 22.59 -6.64
N PRO A 89 2.27 23.45 -7.48
CA PRO A 89 2.02 24.85 -7.12
C PRO A 89 1.17 25.01 -5.87
N LEU A 90 0.13 24.19 -5.73
CA LEU A 90 -0.76 24.23 -4.56
C LEU A 90 -0.30 23.31 -3.42
N ARG A 91 0.78 22.55 -3.63
CA ARG A 91 1.32 21.53 -2.70
C ARG A 91 0.25 20.53 -2.26
N ILE A 92 -0.60 20.13 -3.19
CA ILE A 92 -1.62 19.11 -2.96
C ILE A 92 -1.04 17.78 -3.46
N LEU A 93 -1.05 16.81 -2.57
CA LEU A 93 -0.75 15.41 -2.84
C LEU A 93 -1.94 14.61 -2.33
N TYR A 94 -2.49 13.75 -3.17
CA TYR A 94 -3.70 13.02 -2.83
C TYR A 94 -3.71 11.64 -3.47
N LEU A 95 -3.88 10.61 -2.65
CA LEU A 95 -4.09 9.23 -3.07
C LEU A 95 -5.61 8.97 -3.12
N PRO A 96 -6.28 8.98 -4.28
CA PRO A 96 -7.68 8.58 -4.38
C PRO A 96 -7.89 7.07 -4.19
N ALA A 97 -7.03 6.25 -4.78
CA ALA A 97 -7.20 4.80 -4.75
C ALA A 97 -5.89 4.05 -4.90
N TYR A 98 -5.83 2.87 -4.27
CA TYR A 98 -4.72 1.93 -4.42
C TYR A 98 -5.21 0.49 -4.27
N ASN A 99 -4.49 -0.44 -4.88
CA ASN A 99 -4.70 -1.86 -4.63
C ASN A 99 -3.35 -2.55 -4.66
N CYS A 100 -3.12 -3.44 -3.70
CA CYS A 100 -1.89 -4.23 -3.60
C CYS A 100 -2.21 -5.71 -3.54
N THR A 101 -1.43 -6.51 -4.25
CA THR A 101 -1.47 -7.97 -4.19
C THR A 101 -0.10 -8.45 -3.74
N LEU A 102 -0.06 -9.15 -2.61
CA LEU A 102 1.15 -9.65 -1.95
C LEU A 102 1.12 -11.18 -1.87
N ARG A 103 2.27 -11.82 -1.99
CA ARG A 103 2.46 -13.26 -1.83
C ARG A 103 3.69 -13.57 -0.98
N PRO A 104 3.67 -14.68 -0.22
CA PRO A 104 4.89 -15.18 0.40
C PRO A 104 5.86 -15.73 -0.65
N VAL A 105 7.15 -15.61 -0.37
CA VAL A 105 8.22 -16.25 -1.13
C VAL A 105 8.08 -17.76 -1.01
N SER A 106 8.31 -18.47 -2.12
CA SER A 106 8.20 -19.92 -2.12
C SER A 106 9.16 -20.59 -1.13
N ARG A 107 8.64 -21.52 -0.34
CA ARG A 107 9.40 -22.34 0.61
C ARG A 107 10.49 -23.13 -0.11
N SER A 108 10.16 -23.67 -1.29
CA SER A 108 11.11 -24.38 -2.17
C SER A 108 12.21 -23.43 -2.65
N LYS A 109 11.87 -22.22 -3.11
CA LYS A 109 12.86 -21.20 -3.51
C LYS A 109 13.78 -20.80 -2.35
N ILE A 110 13.24 -20.63 -1.14
CA ILE A 110 14.04 -20.36 0.07
C ILE A 110 14.98 -21.53 0.35
N GLN A 111 14.49 -22.77 0.38
CA GLN A 111 15.31 -23.96 0.65
C GLN A 111 16.41 -24.17 -0.38
N ASN A 112 16.10 -23.99 -1.67
CA ASN A 112 17.08 -24.14 -2.75
C ASN A 112 18.18 -23.07 -2.69
N MET A 113 17.84 -21.84 -2.28
CA MET A 113 18.80 -20.75 -2.14
C MET A 113 19.58 -20.82 -0.81
N CYS A 114 18.92 -21.20 0.27
CA CYS A 114 19.46 -21.26 1.62
C CYS A 114 18.74 -22.37 2.43
N PRO A 115 19.26 -23.61 2.42
CA PRO A 115 18.64 -24.75 3.10
C PRO A 115 18.49 -24.55 4.61
N ASP A 116 19.41 -23.79 5.21
CA ASP A 116 19.46 -23.56 6.65
C ASP A 116 18.68 -22.31 7.09
N CYS A 117 18.05 -21.56 6.18
CA CYS A 117 17.31 -20.35 6.54
C CYS A 117 15.95 -20.69 7.18
N PRO A 118 15.41 -19.85 8.08
CA PRO A 118 14.05 -20.03 8.58
C PRO A 118 13.03 -19.97 7.45
N ILE A 119 12.13 -20.95 7.40
CA ILE A 119 11.09 -21.08 6.37
C ILE A 119 9.75 -20.68 6.99
N PRO A 120 8.87 -19.95 6.27
CA PRO A 120 7.54 -19.61 6.77
C PRO A 120 6.81 -20.85 7.28
N ALA A 121 6.29 -20.82 8.50
CA ALA A 121 5.50 -21.89 9.11
C ALA A 121 4.00 -21.59 8.98
N ASN A 122 3.16 -22.62 8.99
CA ASN A 122 1.72 -22.40 8.97
C ASN A 122 1.28 -21.83 10.33
N LEU A 123 0.54 -20.72 10.34
CA LEU A 123 0.03 -20.11 11.57
C LEU A 123 -0.91 -21.03 12.36
N SER A 124 -1.54 -22.02 11.69
CA SER A 124 -2.39 -23.04 12.30
C SER A 124 -1.62 -24.23 12.87
N ASP A 125 -0.29 -24.29 12.74
CA ASP A 125 0.52 -25.34 13.37
C ASP A 125 0.40 -25.20 14.91
N PRO A 126 -0.03 -26.23 15.65
CA PRO A 126 -0.15 -26.16 17.10
C PRO A 126 1.15 -25.75 17.79
N LYS A 127 2.32 -26.06 17.22
CA LYS A 127 3.63 -25.67 17.76
C LYS A 127 3.89 -24.17 17.66
N VAL A 128 3.27 -23.47 16.70
CA VAL A 128 3.32 -22.01 16.59
C VAL A 128 2.58 -21.38 17.75
N LEU A 129 1.37 -21.88 18.05
CA LEU A 129 0.59 -21.39 19.19
C LEU A 129 1.26 -21.74 20.53
N GLU A 130 1.81 -22.95 20.66
CA GLU A 130 2.62 -23.37 21.82
C GLU A 130 3.79 -22.40 22.03
N THR A 131 4.53 -22.09 20.97
CA THR A 131 5.67 -21.17 21.02
C THR A 131 5.23 -19.76 21.45
N ALA A 132 4.14 -19.24 20.89
CA ALA A 132 3.60 -17.92 21.28
C ALA A 132 3.18 -17.90 22.75
N THR A 133 2.54 -18.97 23.22
CA THR A 133 2.07 -19.10 24.61
C THR A 133 3.25 -19.22 25.58
N GLU A 134 4.21 -20.12 25.34
CA GLU A 134 5.36 -20.31 26.23
C GLU A 134 6.24 -19.05 26.31
N THR A 135 6.44 -18.36 25.18
CA THR A 135 7.23 -17.13 25.15
C THR A 135 6.53 -16.01 25.92
N LEU A 136 5.21 -15.85 25.74
CA LEU A 136 4.42 -14.83 26.45
C LEU A 136 4.33 -15.10 27.95
N GLU A 137 4.14 -16.37 28.35
CA GLU A 137 4.15 -16.78 29.76
C GLU A 137 5.48 -16.46 30.43
N ARG A 138 6.60 -16.68 29.71
CA ARG A 138 7.91 -16.30 30.21
C ARG A 138 8.02 -14.78 30.41
N TYR A 139 7.60 -13.98 29.43
CA TYR A 139 7.63 -12.53 29.54
C TYR A 139 6.79 -12.01 30.71
N ASN A 140 5.57 -12.54 30.86
CA ASN A 140 4.66 -12.20 31.94
C ASN A 140 5.22 -12.60 33.33
N ARG A 141 5.92 -13.73 33.43
CA ARG A 141 6.58 -14.16 34.68
C ARG A 141 7.71 -13.22 35.09
N ASP A 142 8.43 -12.72 34.09
CA ASP A 142 9.54 -11.79 34.28
C ASP A 142 9.04 -10.33 34.48
N SER A 143 7.74 -10.07 34.29
CA SER A 143 7.09 -8.76 34.48
C SER A 143 6.58 -8.61 35.91
N GLU A 144 6.94 -7.51 36.58
CA GLU A 144 6.58 -7.28 38.00
C GLU A 144 5.16 -6.71 38.20
N SER A 145 4.54 -6.13 37.18
CA SER A 145 3.27 -5.39 37.34
C SER A 145 2.31 -5.41 36.15
N GLU A 146 2.78 -5.79 34.95
CA GLU A 146 1.98 -5.75 33.73
C GLU A 146 1.81 -7.17 33.19
N GLN A 147 0.57 -7.61 33.10
CA GLN A 147 0.23 -8.93 32.56
C GLN A 147 -0.43 -8.76 31.19
N TYR A 148 0.02 -9.55 30.23
CA TYR A 148 -0.43 -9.48 28.85
C TYR A 148 -1.13 -10.77 28.39
N SER A 149 -2.03 -10.63 27.42
CA SER A 149 -2.72 -11.74 26.76
C SER A 149 -2.47 -11.70 25.25
N LEU A 150 -2.38 -12.90 24.66
CA LEU A 150 -2.21 -13.08 23.22
C LEU A 150 -3.45 -12.62 22.47
N VAL A 151 -3.27 -11.80 21.43
CA VAL A 151 -4.35 -11.39 20.52
C VAL A 151 -4.36 -12.26 19.27
N LYS A 152 -3.27 -12.23 18.50
CA LYS A 152 -3.12 -13.02 17.27
C LYS A 152 -1.65 -13.22 16.92
N VAL A 153 -1.31 -14.39 16.41
CA VAL A 153 -0.01 -14.63 15.78
C VAL A 153 -0.03 -14.02 14.38
N THR A 154 0.90 -13.12 14.08
CA THR A 154 0.98 -12.38 12.81
C THR A 154 2.04 -12.94 11.88
N HIS A 155 3.01 -13.68 12.38
CA HIS A 155 4.04 -14.33 11.57
C HIS A 155 4.62 -15.54 12.31
N ALA A 156 4.96 -16.58 11.56
CA ALA A 156 5.66 -17.74 12.09
C ALA A 156 6.65 -18.28 11.07
N SER A 157 7.80 -18.73 11.57
CA SER A 157 8.78 -19.46 10.78
C SER A 157 9.44 -20.56 11.61
N SER A 158 10.02 -21.54 10.93
CA SER A 158 10.74 -22.64 11.56
C SER A 158 12.08 -22.87 10.90
N GLN A 159 13.07 -23.26 11.70
CA GLN A 159 14.43 -23.55 11.23
C GLN A 159 14.94 -24.84 11.87
N TRP A 160 15.72 -25.61 11.11
CA TRP A 160 16.37 -26.82 11.57
C TRP A 160 17.90 -26.69 11.46
N MET A 161 18.54 -26.13 12.48
CA MET A 161 20.01 -25.99 12.50
C MET A 161 20.67 -26.83 13.59
N PHE A 162 20.08 -26.88 14.79
CA PHE A 162 20.55 -27.72 15.92
C PHE A 162 19.38 -28.30 16.72
N GLY A 163 18.34 -28.72 15.98
CA GLY A 163 17.01 -29.02 16.52
C GLY A 163 15.97 -28.03 15.98
N LEU A 164 14.71 -28.47 15.97
CA LEU A 164 13.60 -27.65 15.48
C LEU A 164 13.42 -26.43 16.39
N SER A 165 13.51 -25.26 15.78
CA SER A 165 13.24 -23.99 16.44
C SER A 165 12.12 -23.27 15.71
N TYR A 166 11.15 -22.78 16.48
CA TYR A 166 10.06 -21.94 15.98
C TYR A 166 10.33 -20.49 16.37
N PHE A 167 10.01 -19.58 15.45
CA PHE A 167 10.08 -18.15 15.64
C PHE A 167 8.69 -17.59 15.33
N VAL A 168 8.17 -16.77 16.21
CA VAL A 168 6.81 -16.24 16.11
C VAL A 168 6.81 -14.75 16.36
N GLU A 169 5.98 -14.03 15.62
CA GLU A 169 5.61 -12.65 15.93
C GLU A 169 4.11 -12.63 16.22
N TYR A 170 3.71 -11.94 17.29
CA TYR A 170 2.32 -11.90 17.70
C TYR A 170 1.96 -10.62 18.44
N LEU A 171 0.69 -10.23 18.35
CA LEU A 171 0.14 -9.07 19.01
C LEU A 171 -0.31 -9.41 20.42
N ILE A 172 -0.11 -8.47 21.34
CA ILE A 172 -0.51 -8.59 22.74
C ILE A 172 -1.45 -7.45 23.14
N LYS A 173 -2.28 -7.70 24.14
CA LYS A 173 -3.11 -6.70 24.83
C LYS A 173 -2.97 -6.85 26.34
N GLU A 174 -3.20 -5.76 27.08
CA GLU A 174 -3.26 -5.81 28.54
C GLU A 174 -4.34 -6.80 29.00
N SER A 175 -3.99 -7.62 29.97
CA SER A 175 -4.94 -8.54 30.60
C SER A 175 -5.58 -7.88 31.83
N PRO A 176 -6.83 -8.24 32.18
CA PRO A 176 -7.46 -7.71 33.38
C PRO A 176 -6.67 -8.14 34.62
N CYS A 177 -6.28 -7.19 35.47
CA CYS A 177 -5.66 -7.54 36.74
C CYS A 177 -6.64 -8.33 37.63
N ILE A 178 -6.15 -9.41 38.24
CA ILE A 178 -6.92 -10.25 39.16
C ILE A 178 -7.02 -9.60 40.55
N ASP A 179 -6.01 -8.81 40.96
CA ASP A 179 -6.00 -8.12 42.24
C ASP A 179 -6.45 -6.65 42.12
N THR A 180 -7.71 -6.43 42.44
CA THR A 180 -8.37 -5.11 42.47
C THR A 180 -7.78 -4.14 43.49
N THR A 181 -6.90 -4.60 44.38
CA THR A 181 -6.22 -3.77 45.39
C THR A 181 -4.95 -3.10 44.87
N ILE A 182 -4.35 -3.66 43.81
CA ILE A 182 -3.05 -3.23 43.25
C ILE A 182 -3.24 -2.52 41.90
N CYS A 183 -4.22 -2.95 41.09
CA CYS A 183 -4.53 -2.32 39.81
C CYS A 183 -5.88 -1.60 39.85
N GLY A 184 -5.87 -0.28 39.68
CA GLY A 184 -7.08 0.55 39.56
C GLY A 184 -7.65 0.65 38.14
N TYR A 185 -7.24 -0.23 37.22
CA TYR A 185 -7.55 -0.11 35.80
C TYR A 185 -8.18 -1.39 35.25
N GLN A 186 -9.44 -1.31 34.82
CA GLN A 186 -10.03 -2.31 33.94
C GLN A 186 -9.68 -1.92 32.50
N PRO A 187 -9.01 -2.80 31.72
CA PRO A 187 -8.82 -2.53 30.31
C PRO A 187 -10.20 -2.49 29.65
N THR A 188 -10.65 -1.30 29.24
CA THR A 188 -11.63 -1.19 28.15
C THR A 188 -11.11 -1.96 26.96
N ASP A 189 -11.98 -2.49 26.10
CA ASP A 189 -11.66 -3.30 24.91
C ASP A 189 -10.71 -2.55 23.94
N SER A 190 -9.46 -2.47 24.36
CA SER A 190 -8.40 -1.66 23.77
C SER A 190 -7.73 -2.58 22.78
N GLY A 191 -7.49 -2.06 21.58
CA GLY A 191 -6.76 -2.79 20.56
C GLY A 191 -5.38 -3.25 21.05
N PRO A 192 -4.64 -4.00 20.21
CA PRO A 192 -3.29 -4.43 20.50
C PRO A 192 -2.42 -3.29 21.05
N VAL A 193 -1.68 -3.55 22.14
CA VAL A 193 -0.80 -2.58 22.80
C VAL A 193 0.66 -2.73 22.39
N GLY A 194 1.02 -3.86 21.78
CA GLY A 194 2.37 -4.13 21.30
C GLY A 194 2.45 -5.38 20.44
N ILE A 195 3.66 -5.63 19.93
CA ILE A 195 4.05 -6.82 19.17
C ILE A 195 5.24 -7.48 19.85
N CYS A 196 5.18 -8.79 20.01
CA CYS A 196 6.25 -9.60 20.59
C CYS A 196 6.88 -10.52 19.54
N ARG A 197 8.19 -10.70 19.64
CA ARG A 197 9.00 -11.64 18.87
C ARG A 197 9.51 -12.72 19.82
N GLY A 198 8.95 -13.91 19.69
CA GLY A 198 9.30 -15.07 20.49
C GLY A 198 10.10 -16.10 19.68
N SER A 199 10.98 -16.83 20.35
CA SER A 199 11.54 -18.06 19.81
C SER A 199 11.54 -19.18 20.83
N LEU A 200 11.30 -20.40 20.34
CA LEU A 200 11.34 -21.63 21.11
C LEU A 200 12.16 -22.66 20.32
N GLY A 201 13.34 -22.99 20.84
CA GLY A 201 14.19 -24.05 20.33
C GLY A 201 14.31 -25.19 21.32
N ARG A 202 14.33 -26.43 20.84
CA ARG A 202 14.64 -27.59 21.68
C ARG A 202 16.01 -28.13 21.31
N ARG A 203 16.96 -28.04 22.25
CA ARG A 203 18.28 -28.68 22.13
C ARG A 203 18.39 -29.79 23.16
N PHE A 204 18.44 -31.04 22.71
CA PHE A 204 18.38 -32.21 23.59
C PHE A 204 17.15 -32.13 24.52
N GLU A 205 17.34 -32.05 25.84
CA GLU A 205 16.27 -31.90 26.84
C GLU A 205 16.06 -30.46 27.33
N VAL A 206 16.84 -29.49 26.85
CA VAL A 206 16.74 -28.09 27.29
C VAL A 206 15.90 -27.28 26.30
N LYS A 207 14.85 -26.63 26.83
CA LYS A 207 14.05 -25.64 26.10
C LYS A 207 14.75 -24.27 26.14
N LEU A 208 15.06 -23.73 24.97
CA LEU A 208 15.59 -22.39 24.80
C LEU A 208 14.44 -21.46 24.38
N VAL A 209 13.97 -20.66 25.32
CA VAL A 209 12.94 -19.65 25.09
C VAL A 209 13.61 -18.28 24.99
N ASN A 210 13.22 -17.45 24.03
CA ASN A 210 13.62 -16.05 23.96
C ASN A 210 12.40 -15.20 23.63
N ILE A 211 12.33 -13.99 24.17
CA ILE A 211 11.22 -13.07 23.90
C ILE A 211 11.68 -11.62 23.96
N ASN A 212 11.22 -10.83 23.00
CA ASN A 212 11.34 -9.38 22.99
C ASN A 212 10.00 -8.75 22.57
N CYS A 213 9.50 -7.76 23.31
CA CYS A 213 8.23 -7.10 23.01
C CYS A 213 8.44 -5.59 22.78
N ASP A 214 7.84 -5.08 21.70
CA ASP A 214 7.84 -3.68 21.31
C ASP A 214 6.42 -3.11 21.45
N PHE A 215 6.24 -2.13 22.35
CA PHE A 215 4.94 -1.51 22.61
C PHE A 215 4.65 -0.36 21.63
N PHE A 216 3.40 -0.32 21.17
CA PHE A 216 2.92 0.72 20.28
C PHE A 216 2.81 2.04 21.03
N LYS A 217 3.72 2.96 20.73
CA LYS A 217 3.59 4.34 21.17
C LYS A 217 2.60 5.02 20.24
N SER A 218 1.62 5.71 20.80
CA SER A 218 0.89 6.71 20.01
C SER A 218 1.94 7.63 19.38
N GLN A 219 1.84 7.88 18.07
CA GLN A 219 2.62 8.95 17.45
C GLN A 219 2.06 10.28 17.99
N ALA A 220 2.37 10.58 19.26
CA ALA A 220 2.30 11.94 19.77
C ALA A 220 3.14 12.77 18.82
N LEU A 221 2.53 13.82 18.27
CA LEU A 221 3.19 14.78 17.38
C LEU A 221 4.57 15.11 17.95
N ILE A 222 5.63 14.54 17.38
CA ILE A 222 6.99 14.94 17.71
C ILE A 222 7.13 16.36 17.15
N PRO A 223 7.25 17.41 17.99
CA PRO A 223 7.51 18.75 17.51
C PRO A 223 9.02 18.82 17.20
N GLY A 224 9.35 18.79 15.91
CA GLY A 224 10.73 18.92 15.40
C GLY A 224 11.28 17.56 15.00
N LYS A 225 11.37 17.20 13.72
CA LYS A 225 11.79 17.99 12.55
C LYS A 225 10.76 17.85 11.43
N ARG A 226 9.84 18.81 11.31
CA ARG A 226 9.00 18.97 10.11
C ARG A 226 9.59 20.09 9.24
N LYS A 227 10.22 19.72 8.13
CA LYS A 227 10.05 20.45 6.87
C LYS A 227 9.09 19.53 6.11
N PHE A 228 7.77 19.66 6.14
CA PHE A 228 6.90 20.79 5.85
C PHE A 228 5.62 20.71 6.71
N ALA A 229 4.99 21.85 7.00
CA ALA A 229 3.83 21.92 7.86
C ALA A 229 2.54 21.45 7.15
N VAL A 230 2.04 20.27 7.53
CA VAL A 230 0.62 19.90 7.40
C VAL A 230 -0.15 20.64 8.51
N TYR A 231 -1.04 21.56 8.14
CA TYR A 231 -1.87 22.31 9.09
C TYR A 231 -2.86 21.38 9.81
N ARG A 232 -2.74 21.32 11.14
CA ARG A 232 -3.67 20.63 12.04
C ARG A 232 -4.86 21.55 12.32
N ARG A 233 -6.10 21.06 12.12
CA ARG A 233 -7.37 21.70 12.51
C ARG A 233 -7.39 21.92 14.03
N ASN A 234 -7.51 23.17 14.48
CA ASN A 234 -7.99 23.52 15.81
C ASN A 234 -9.36 24.20 15.65
N LYS A 235 -10.46 23.48 15.94
CA LYS A 235 -11.73 24.02 16.48
C LYS A 235 -12.72 22.88 16.80
N LYS A 236 -13.45 23.04 17.91
CA LYS A 236 -14.55 22.22 18.44
C LYS A 236 -15.74 22.12 17.45
N PRO A 237 -16.69 21.17 17.64
CA PRO A 237 -17.37 20.47 16.55
C PRO A 237 -18.45 21.33 15.89
N ALA A 238 -18.18 21.76 14.67
CA ALA A 238 -19.19 21.88 13.63
C ALA A 238 -18.86 20.78 12.62
N GLN A 239 -19.88 20.02 12.20
CA GLN A 239 -19.80 18.87 11.29
C GLN A 239 -18.67 19.04 10.27
N ALA A 240 -17.68 18.15 10.37
CA ALA A 240 -16.56 18.15 9.45
C ALA A 240 -17.10 17.89 8.03
N PRO A 241 -16.73 18.69 7.01
CA PRO A 241 -16.98 18.32 5.63
C PRO A 241 -16.32 16.96 5.40
N SER A 242 -17.07 16.06 4.79
CA SER A 242 -16.71 14.67 4.51
C SER A 242 -15.28 14.60 3.98
N LYS A 243 -14.37 14.00 4.77
CA LYS A 243 -13.10 13.52 4.20
C LYS A 243 -13.48 12.53 3.11
N ALA A 244 -12.97 12.71 1.89
CA ALA A 244 -13.08 11.67 0.88
C ALA A 244 -12.50 10.37 1.44
N VAL A 245 -13.26 9.30 1.29
CA VAL A 245 -12.87 7.95 1.70
C VAL A 245 -11.78 7.50 0.73
N LEU A 246 -10.58 7.26 1.24
CA LEU A 246 -9.53 6.57 0.51
C LEU A 246 -10.04 5.17 0.17
N ASN A 247 -10.13 4.82 -1.11
CA ASN A 247 -10.58 3.51 -1.55
C ASN A 247 -9.38 2.62 -1.85
N GLY A 248 -8.99 1.76 -0.91
CA GLY A 248 -7.92 0.81 -1.19
C GLY A 248 -7.93 -0.46 -0.37
N SER A 249 -7.19 -1.44 -0.86
CA SER A 249 -7.08 -2.77 -0.27
C SER A 249 -5.69 -3.36 -0.46
N VAL A 250 -5.29 -4.20 0.49
CA VAL A 250 -4.14 -5.09 0.36
C VAL A 250 -4.63 -6.52 0.45
N GLN A 251 -4.34 -7.31 -0.57
CA GLN A 251 -4.74 -8.70 -0.71
C GLN A 251 -3.52 -9.59 -0.55
N TYR A 252 -3.64 -10.62 0.29
CA TYR A 252 -2.62 -11.64 0.48
C TYR A 252 -3.05 -12.91 -0.24
N LEU A 253 -2.29 -13.30 -1.26
CA LEU A 253 -2.49 -14.54 -2.00
C LEU A 253 -1.52 -15.63 -1.50
N PRO A 254 -1.85 -16.92 -1.71
CA PRO A 254 -0.96 -18.03 -1.40
C PRO A 254 0.37 -17.97 -2.17
N GLU A 255 1.31 -18.79 -1.72
CA GLU A 255 2.56 -19.10 -2.41
C GLU A 255 2.31 -19.46 -3.88
N LEU A 256 3.19 -19.01 -4.78
CA LEU A 256 3.18 -19.46 -6.17
C LEU A 256 3.92 -20.80 -6.25
N ASP A 257 3.26 -21.83 -6.77
CA ASP A 257 3.89 -23.12 -7.00
C ASP A 257 4.96 -23.01 -8.09
N ASP A 258 6.07 -23.73 -7.93
CA ASP A 258 7.21 -23.63 -8.85
C ASP A 258 6.84 -24.01 -10.29
N ALA A 259 5.86 -24.90 -10.47
CA ALA A 259 5.31 -25.30 -11.77
C ALA A 259 4.50 -24.19 -12.45
N GLU A 260 3.85 -23.31 -11.67
CA GLU A 260 3.14 -22.14 -12.18
C GLU A 260 4.13 -21.00 -12.49
N SER A 261 5.23 -20.90 -11.76
CA SER A 261 6.16 -19.77 -11.89
C SER A 261 6.98 -19.70 -13.20
N GLN A 262 6.97 -20.74 -14.03
CA GLN A 262 7.70 -20.78 -15.31
C GLN A 262 6.82 -20.45 -16.53
N GLU A 263 5.49 -20.45 -16.40
CA GLU A 263 4.55 -20.22 -17.52
C GLU A 263 3.50 -19.13 -17.25
N VAL A 264 3.38 -18.64 -16.02
CA VAL A 264 2.36 -17.64 -15.64
C VAL A 264 2.78 -16.23 -16.05
N ASP A 265 1.89 -15.55 -16.77
CA ASP A 265 2.02 -14.15 -17.16
C ASP A 265 2.28 -13.28 -15.90
N PRO A 266 3.22 -12.32 -15.90
CA PRO A 266 3.39 -11.39 -14.79
C PRO A 266 2.09 -10.73 -14.29
N GLU A 267 1.10 -10.51 -15.15
CA GLU A 267 -0.24 -10.02 -14.74
C GLU A 267 -1.05 -11.06 -13.95
N GLU A 268 -0.83 -12.36 -14.19
CA GLU A 268 -1.48 -13.46 -13.48
C GLU A 268 -0.77 -13.83 -12.16
N ALA A 269 0.54 -13.58 -12.07
CA ALA A 269 1.30 -13.83 -10.84
C ALA A 269 0.84 -12.90 -9.69
N PHE A 270 0.61 -11.63 -10.02
CA PHE A 270 0.14 -10.60 -9.10
C PHE A 270 -1.02 -9.81 -9.74
N PRO A 271 -2.25 -10.36 -9.75
CA PRO A 271 -3.39 -9.69 -10.35
C PRO A 271 -3.74 -8.46 -9.49
N VAL A 272 -3.34 -7.29 -9.96
CA VAL A 272 -3.69 -6.01 -9.35
C VAL A 272 -4.63 -5.28 -10.29
N HIS A 273 -5.90 -5.18 -9.90
CA HIS A 273 -6.91 -4.42 -10.61
C HIS A 273 -7.19 -3.10 -9.89
N LEU A 274 -7.05 -1.98 -10.61
CA LEU A 274 -7.29 -0.64 -10.08
C LEU A 274 -7.88 0.28 -11.15
N ASP A 275 -9.15 0.07 -11.48
CA ASP A 275 -9.91 0.98 -12.34
C ASP A 275 -10.99 1.69 -11.54
N LEU A 276 -10.88 3.02 -11.43
CA LEU A 276 -11.97 3.85 -10.89
C LEU A 276 -13.07 4.10 -11.92
N THR A 277 -12.74 3.95 -13.20
CA THR A 277 -13.68 4.09 -14.31
C THR A 277 -13.25 3.18 -15.45
N THR A 278 -14.22 2.66 -16.19
CA THR A 278 -14.01 1.92 -17.43
C THR A 278 -14.20 2.81 -18.66
N ASN A 279 -14.57 4.08 -18.48
CA ASN A 279 -14.77 5.03 -19.56
C ASN A 279 -13.40 5.49 -20.12
N PRO A 280 -13.06 5.18 -21.39
CA PRO A 280 -11.79 5.60 -21.98
C PRO A 280 -11.62 7.12 -22.10
N GLN A 281 -12.71 7.89 -22.02
CA GLN A 281 -12.68 9.35 -21.99
C GLN A 281 -12.51 9.92 -20.58
N GLY A 282 -12.61 9.06 -19.57
CA GLY A 282 -12.48 9.40 -18.16
C GLY A 282 -13.75 9.97 -17.54
N GLU A 283 -13.77 9.99 -16.21
CA GLU A 283 -14.87 10.48 -15.40
C GLU A 283 -14.39 11.50 -14.37
N PRO A 284 -15.22 12.50 -14.01
CA PRO A 284 -14.87 13.49 -13.01
C PRO A 284 -14.84 12.86 -11.61
N LEU A 285 -13.69 12.96 -10.94
CA LEU A 285 -13.53 12.65 -9.53
C LEU A 285 -13.77 13.92 -8.70
N ASP A 286 -14.64 13.82 -7.70
CA ASP A 286 -14.84 14.91 -6.73
C ASP A 286 -13.60 15.05 -5.84
N VAL A 287 -12.94 16.20 -6.00
CA VAL A 287 -11.72 16.58 -5.27
C VAL A 287 -11.85 17.98 -4.67
N ASP A 288 -13.07 18.50 -4.55
CA ASP A 288 -13.30 19.88 -4.11
C ASP A 288 -12.79 20.12 -2.69
N PHE A 289 -12.78 19.08 -1.84
CA PHE A 289 -12.22 19.11 -0.49
C PHE A 289 -10.70 19.37 -0.45
N LEU A 290 -9.97 19.15 -1.54
CA LEU A 290 -8.53 19.42 -1.62
C LEU A 290 -8.22 20.90 -1.81
N PHE A 291 -9.15 21.66 -2.39
CA PHE A 291 -8.94 23.05 -2.75
C PHE A 291 -9.63 23.98 -1.75
N ARG A 292 -9.02 25.14 -1.49
CA ARG A 292 -9.73 26.22 -0.79
C ARG A 292 -10.58 26.97 -1.80
N ALA A 293 -11.85 27.24 -1.44
CA ALA A 293 -12.76 28.01 -2.28
C ALA A 293 -12.12 29.36 -2.69
N PRO A 294 -12.30 29.81 -3.94
CA PRO A 294 -13.24 29.33 -4.95
C PRO A 294 -12.59 28.48 -6.07
N LEU A 295 -11.41 27.89 -5.83
CA LEU A 295 -10.71 27.06 -6.83
C LEU A 295 -11.36 25.67 -6.92
N PHE A 296 -12.51 25.56 -7.58
CA PHE A 296 -13.09 24.27 -7.92
C PHE A 296 -12.39 23.72 -9.16
N LYS A 297 -11.62 22.64 -8.99
CA LYS A 297 -11.04 21.89 -10.11
C LYS A 297 -11.61 20.49 -10.08
N LYS A 298 -12.37 20.13 -11.12
CA LYS A 298 -12.76 18.74 -11.36
C LYS A 298 -11.54 17.99 -11.91
N LEU A 299 -11.08 16.98 -11.20
CA LEU A 299 -10.04 16.08 -11.69
C LEU A 299 -10.70 15.02 -12.58
N ILE A 300 -10.22 14.83 -13.80
CA ILE A 300 -10.68 13.72 -14.65
C ILE A 300 -9.75 12.53 -14.38
N VAL A 301 -10.35 11.40 -14.01
CA VAL A 301 -9.65 10.12 -13.85
C VAL A 301 -9.90 9.27 -15.09
N LEU A 302 -8.85 8.68 -15.63
CA LEU A 302 -8.89 7.76 -16.75
C LEU A 302 -8.74 6.31 -16.23
N PRO A 303 -9.15 5.30 -17.01
CA PRO A 303 -8.84 3.90 -16.72
C PRO A 303 -7.33 3.71 -16.58
N PHE A 304 -6.91 2.72 -15.78
CA PHE A 304 -5.49 2.41 -15.61
C PHE A 304 -4.90 2.02 -16.98
N PRO A 305 -3.73 2.55 -17.36
CA PRO A 305 -3.12 2.22 -18.63
C PRO A 305 -2.80 0.72 -18.68
N LYS A 306 -3.24 0.06 -19.74
CA LYS A 306 -2.78 -1.31 -20.06
C LYS A 306 -1.31 -1.23 -20.46
N GLU A 307 -0.52 -2.24 -20.09
CA GLU A 307 0.95 -2.26 -20.19
C GLU A 307 1.49 -2.35 -21.64
N GLU A 308 0.76 -1.87 -22.65
CA GLU A 308 1.09 -2.12 -24.05
C GLU A 308 2.39 -1.45 -24.53
N GLN A 309 2.93 -0.44 -23.82
CA GLN A 309 4.24 0.19 -24.09
C GLN A 309 4.88 0.80 -22.81
N PRO A 310 5.53 0.01 -21.94
CA PRO A 310 6.30 0.56 -20.84
C PRO A 310 7.48 1.40 -21.37
N SER A 311 7.85 2.46 -20.63
CA SER A 311 9.07 3.22 -20.91
C SER A 311 10.27 2.27 -20.95
N THR A 312 11.22 2.49 -21.86
CA THR A 312 12.48 1.73 -21.89
C THR A 312 13.28 1.83 -20.59
N GLU A 313 12.97 2.82 -19.76
CA GLU A 313 13.55 3.06 -18.44
C GLU A 313 12.76 2.40 -17.29
N CYS A 314 11.76 1.58 -17.62
CA CYS A 314 10.96 0.78 -16.69
C CYS A 314 11.10 -0.73 -17.00
N PRO A 315 11.08 -1.62 -15.99
CA PRO A 315 10.91 -1.36 -14.56
C PRO A 315 12.12 -0.65 -13.92
N GLY A 316 11.89 -0.02 -12.77
CA GLY A 316 12.96 0.67 -12.03
C GLY A 316 14.03 -0.29 -11.50
N ARG A 317 15.19 0.27 -11.12
CA ARG A 317 16.26 -0.49 -10.45
C ARG A 317 15.77 -0.95 -9.08
N ALA A 318 16.01 -2.23 -8.77
CA ALA A 318 15.68 -2.79 -7.47
C ALA A 318 16.70 -2.35 -6.40
N TYR A 319 16.22 -1.90 -5.25
CA TYR A 319 17.04 -1.69 -4.07
C TYR A 319 17.58 -3.03 -3.52
N PHE A 320 16.76 -4.08 -3.59
CA PHE A 320 17.14 -5.45 -3.27
C PHE A 320 16.97 -6.35 -4.51
N SER A 321 18.08 -6.86 -5.02
CA SER A 321 18.16 -7.59 -6.30
C SER A 321 18.05 -9.11 -6.16
N ASN A 322 17.63 -9.64 -5.01
CA ASN A 322 17.46 -11.08 -4.85
C ASN A 322 16.29 -11.56 -5.75
N PRO A 323 16.51 -12.49 -6.69
CA PRO A 323 15.50 -12.90 -7.66
C PRO A 323 14.25 -13.53 -7.04
N ILE A 324 14.32 -14.08 -5.83
CA ILE A 324 13.16 -14.72 -5.18
C ILE A 324 12.15 -13.71 -4.59
N ILE A 325 12.52 -12.44 -4.48
CA ILE A 325 11.71 -11.35 -3.90
C ILE A 325 11.32 -10.28 -4.92
N LEU A 326 11.55 -10.55 -6.21
CA LEU A 326 11.13 -9.67 -7.29
C LEU A 326 9.90 -10.30 -7.96
N PRO A 327 8.79 -9.55 -8.10
CA PRO A 327 7.73 -10.01 -8.97
C PRO A 327 8.29 -10.13 -10.40
N PRO A 328 7.86 -11.15 -11.17
CA PRO A 328 8.22 -11.24 -12.56
C PRO A 328 7.85 -9.91 -13.22
N SER A 329 8.83 -9.32 -13.88
CA SER A 329 8.58 -8.27 -14.87
C SER A 329 8.66 -8.94 -16.22
N GLU A 330 7.84 -8.53 -17.19
CA GLU A 330 8.03 -8.92 -18.58
C GLU A 330 9.51 -8.71 -18.95
N SER A 331 10.25 -9.81 -19.05
CA SER A 331 11.65 -9.76 -19.44
C SER A 331 11.67 -9.51 -20.94
N HIS A 332 12.15 -8.33 -21.35
CA HIS A 332 12.72 -8.07 -22.67
C HIS A 332 12.03 -8.84 -23.82
N ARG A 333 10.77 -8.50 -24.14
CA ARG A 333 10.32 -8.73 -25.51
C ARG A 333 10.93 -7.63 -26.35
N GLU A 334 12.01 -7.99 -27.04
CA GLU A 334 12.74 -7.19 -28.01
C GLU A 334 11.77 -6.71 -29.10
N PHE A 335 11.05 -5.61 -28.87
CA PHE A 335 10.24 -4.96 -29.89
C PHE A 335 11.10 -3.91 -30.59
N ARG A 336 11.48 -4.27 -31.82
CA ARG A 336 12.15 -3.44 -32.81
C ARG A 336 11.42 -2.11 -33.01
N ASP A 337 12.22 -1.05 -33.08
CA ASP A 337 12.06 0.26 -33.75
C ASP A 337 10.67 0.67 -34.26
N TYR A 338 10.25 1.91 -33.97
CA TYR A 338 10.02 3.00 -34.95
C TYR A 338 9.66 4.33 -34.26
N VAL A 339 9.72 5.42 -35.02
CA VAL A 339 10.09 6.81 -34.68
C VAL A 339 8.89 7.80 -34.70
N MET A 340 8.97 8.91 -33.94
CA MET A 340 8.72 10.34 -34.36
C MET A 340 7.87 11.23 -33.40
N ILE A 341 8.56 12.13 -32.67
CA ILE A 341 8.51 13.64 -32.64
C ILE A 341 7.12 14.33 -32.86
N ASP A 342 6.65 15.29 -32.04
CA ASP A 342 7.05 16.71 -32.13
C ASP A 342 6.79 17.58 -30.88
N ARG A 343 7.72 18.53 -30.69
CA ARG A 343 7.68 19.69 -29.80
C ARG A 343 6.65 20.70 -30.31
N ARG A 344 5.94 21.33 -29.39
CA ARG A 344 5.70 22.77 -29.43
C ARG A 344 5.48 23.34 -28.05
#